data_AF-A0A667Z518-F1
#
_entry.id   AF-A0A667Z518-F1
#
_cell.length_a   1.000
_cell.length_b   1.000
_cell.length_c   1.000
_cell.angle_alpha   90.00
_cell.angle_beta   90.00
_cell.angle_gamma   90.00
#
_symmetry.space_group_name_H-M   'P 1'
#
loop_
_entity.id
_entity.type
_entity.pdbx_description
1 polymer ?
#
loop_
_entity_poly.entity_id
_entity_poly.type
_entity_poly.pdbx_seq_one_letter_code
_entity_poly.pdbx_strand_id
1 'polypeptide(L)'
;VTSEVWVPVLGLLAWLCCLTLRPVQGGKVLAMPVDGSHWLSMKLLVKELSLRGHEVIVLVPETSMLIHGSDDFQTKIFKVPFTKAKLDENLGLLRDGVFVKTPLIKDIFVNMDRLINFTSFQVISCNSLLHNRPLMSQLRAENYDLVLTDPFLPCGPVLAKDFSIPAVYFLRGLPCELDVKAAQCPSPPSFIPFKNMLMYIVHSYVCRVTYAHFDELVSTYLKNDMTYKDLIGEGAIWLLRYDFTFEWPRPLMPNMILIGGINCAKNSASSLISLQDLKEFVDGSGDHGFVVFTLGSFVSHMPEEKAKLFFDAFRRIPQRVVWRYTGALPKDVPENVKVMKWLPQNDLLGHPKVKAFITHGGTHGIYEAICNAVPMLMIPLFGDQRDNVIRMVARGVAETINLTLLLFIPSLFSSYKEKMTKLSAIHLDRPVKPLDLAVYWTEFVMRHKGASHLRPAAHHLNWIQYHSLDVIGFLAVILLTVTWLTLSCCLFCARKCCRRARPKGKQE
;
A
#
# COMPACT_ATOMS: atom_id res chain seq x y z
N VAL A 1 60.60 35.32 11.11
CA VAL A 1 60.09 35.13 9.74
C VAL A 1 59.51 33.74 9.62
N THR A 2 58.25 33.50 10.04
CA THR A 2 57.55 32.21 9.82
C THR A 2 56.02 32.27 10.00
N SER A 3 55.39 33.44 10.13
CA SER A 3 53.91 33.54 10.25
C SER A 3 53.19 33.89 8.92
N GLU A 4 53.90 34.42 7.92
CA GLU A 4 53.26 34.91 6.68
C GLU A 4 52.97 33.80 5.64
N VAL A 5 53.57 32.61 5.77
CA VAL A 5 53.41 31.52 4.79
C VAL A 5 52.17 30.66 5.06
N TRP A 6 51.58 30.73 6.26
CA TRP A 6 50.41 29.90 6.62
C TRP A 6 49.07 30.43 6.09
N VAL A 7 48.92 31.75 5.97
CA VAL A 7 47.69 32.39 5.45
C VAL A 7 47.44 32.07 3.97
N PRO A 8 48.45 32.12 3.08
CA PRO A 8 48.30 31.72 1.68
C PRO A 8 47.94 30.23 1.52
N VAL A 9 48.52 29.36 2.36
CA VAL A 9 48.29 27.90 2.27
C VAL A 9 46.87 27.54 2.72
N LEU A 10 46.36 28.16 3.78
CA LEU A 10 44.96 28.00 4.19
C LEU A 10 43.98 28.56 3.16
N GLY A 11 44.29 29.70 2.54
CA GLY A 11 43.52 30.27 1.44
C GLY A 11 43.50 29.37 0.20
N LEU A 12 44.65 28.78 -0.16
CA LEU A 12 44.78 27.87 -1.29
C LEU A 12 44.04 26.54 -1.03
N LEU A 13 44.12 26.01 0.20
CA LEU A 13 43.37 24.82 0.63
C LEU A 13 41.86 25.07 0.63
N ALA A 14 41.39 26.21 1.13
CA ALA A 14 39.98 26.58 1.07
C ALA A 14 39.50 26.74 -0.39
N TRP A 15 40.33 27.34 -1.25
CA TRP A 15 40.02 27.51 -2.68
C TRP A 15 40.03 26.17 -3.44
N LEU A 16 40.99 25.28 -3.17
CA LEU A 16 41.03 23.91 -3.71
C LEU A 16 39.85 23.07 -3.20
N CYS A 17 39.46 23.21 -1.93
CA CYS A 17 38.24 22.60 -1.40
C CYS A 17 37.00 23.11 -2.16
N CYS A 18 36.89 24.42 -2.42
CA CYS A 18 35.80 24.99 -3.21
C CYS A 18 35.80 24.52 -4.68
N LEU A 19 36.96 24.25 -5.28
CA LEU A 19 37.07 23.68 -6.63
C LEU A 19 36.68 22.19 -6.69
N THR A 20 36.75 21.48 -5.57
CA THR A 20 36.26 20.09 -5.45
C THR A 20 34.77 19.98 -5.12
N LEU A 21 34.10 21.08 -4.76
CA LEU A 21 32.65 21.12 -4.61
C LEU A 21 32.01 21.03 -6.00
N ARG A 22 31.73 19.80 -6.45
CA ARG A 22 30.78 19.61 -7.54
C ARG A 22 29.48 20.30 -7.15
N PRO A 23 28.83 21.09 -8.04
CA PRO A 23 27.51 21.62 -7.76
C PRO A 23 26.61 20.44 -7.38
N VAL A 24 26.05 20.47 -6.17
CA VAL A 24 25.06 19.50 -5.73
C VAL A 24 23.78 19.84 -6.50
N GLN A 25 23.67 19.30 -7.70
CA GLN A 25 22.48 19.46 -8.51
C GLN A 25 21.46 18.42 -8.05
N GLY A 26 20.38 18.89 -7.42
CA GLY A 26 19.24 18.04 -7.12
C GLY A 26 18.63 17.52 -8.42
N GLY A 27 18.27 16.24 -8.47
CA GLY A 27 17.54 15.72 -9.63
C GLY A 27 16.08 16.16 -9.67
N LYS A 28 15.46 15.89 -10.81
CA LYS A 28 14.12 16.33 -11.17
C LYS A 28 13.13 15.17 -11.17
N VAL A 29 12.09 15.26 -10.34
CA VAL A 29 11.12 14.19 -10.09
C VAL A 29 9.76 14.58 -10.66
N LEU A 30 9.23 13.76 -11.56
CA LEU A 30 7.83 13.86 -11.98
C LEU A 30 6.97 13.01 -11.06
N ALA A 31 6.15 13.64 -10.23
CA ALA A 31 5.23 12.96 -9.34
C ALA A 31 3.84 12.83 -9.98
N MET A 32 3.36 11.59 -10.15
CA MET A 32 1.99 11.29 -10.57
C MET A 32 1.27 10.54 -9.44
N PRO A 33 0.66 11.27 -8.49
CA PRO A 33 0.01 10.68 -7.33
C PRO A 33 -1.38 10.11 -7.64
N VAL A 34 -1.89 9.30 -6.72
CA VAL A 34 -3.31 8.97 -6.61
C VAL A 34 -3.91 9.89 -5.54
N ASP A 35 -5.01 10.56 -5.88
CA ASP A 35 -5.71 11.47 -4.96
C ASP A 35 -6.32 10.72 -3.75
N GLY A 36 -6.85 11.46 -2.78
CA GLY A 36 -7.40 10.88 -1.56
C GLY A 36 -6.30 10.51 -0.56
N SER A 37 -6.51 9.44 0.21
CA SER A 37 -5.56 9.04 1.25
C SER A 37 -4.19 8.65 0.70
N HIS A 38 -4.09 8.14 -0.52
CA HIS A 38 -2.81 7.74 -1.13
C HIS A 38 -1.83 8.92 -1.18
N TRP A 39 -2.33 10.09 -1.58
CA TRP A 39 -1.58 11.34 -1.60
C TRP A 39 -1.02 11.76 -0.24
N LEU A 40 -1.77 11.59 0.85
CA LEU A 40 -1.36 12.08 2.18
C LEU A 40 0.00 11.52 2.62
N SER A 41 0.27 10.23 2.35
CA SER A 41 1.58 9.62 2.64
C SER A 41 2.64 9.96 1.59
N MET A 42 2.28 10.04 0.31
CA MET A 42 3.24 10.40 -0.75
C MET A 42 3.73 11.84 -0.62
N LYS A 43 2.85 12.75 -0.17
CA LYS A 43 3.16 14.16 0.10
C LYS A 43 4.34 14.30 1.07
N LEU A 44 4.49 13.40 2.05
CA LEU A 44 5.63 13.42 2.98
C LEU A 44 6.95 13.20 2.22
N LEU A 45 6.98 12.22 1.32
CA LEU A 45 8.15 11.93 0.48
C LEU A 45 8.42 13.07 -0.50
N VAL A 46 7.38 13.60 -1.15
CA VAL A 46 7.50 14.75 -2.07
C VAL A 46 8.10 15.96 -1.35
N LYS A 47 7.59 16.32 -0.17
CA LYS A 47 8.12 17.43 0.62
C LYS A 47 9.57 17.20 1.02
N GLU A 48 9.90 16.01 1.52
CA GLU A 48 11.27 15.68 1.94
C GLU A 48 12.27 15.72 0.77
N LEU A 49 11.87 15.24 -0.41
CA LEU A 49 12.69 15.35 -1.62
C LEU A 49 12.93 16.82 -2.00
N SER A 50 11.89 17.65 -1.98
CA SER A 50 12.03 19.09 -2.23
C SER A 50 12.94 19.78 -1.21
N LEU A 51 12.79 19.47 0.08
CA LEU A 51 13.64 20.01 1.15
C LEU A 51 15.12 19.65 0.98
N ARG A 52 15.40 18.50 0.33
CA ARG A 52 16.75 18.05 -0.03
C ARG A 52 17.28 18.66 -1.34
N GLY A 53 16.55 19.60 -1.93
CA GLY A 53 16.95 20.35 -3.12
C GLY A 53 16.55 19.72 -4.44
N HIS A 54 15.73 18.66 -4.43
CA HIS A 54 15.17 18.09 -5.67
C HIS A 54 14.04 18.96 -6.23
N GLU A 55 13.98 19.10 -7.55
CA GLU A 55 12.84 19.74 -8.20
C GLU A 55 11.71 18.71 -8.37
N VAL A 56 10.65 18.84 -7.58
CA VAL A 56 9.50 17.93 -7.66
C VAL A 56 8.30 18.63 -8.30
N ILE A 57 7.80 18.06 -9.39
CA ILE A 57 6.61 18.54 -10.12
C ILE A 57 5.50 17.51 -9.97
N VAL A 58 4.41 17.91 -9.33
CA VAL A 58 3.23 17.07 -9.09
C VAL A 58 2.18 17.35 -10.16
N LEU A 59 1.76 16.32 -10.89
CA LEU A 59 0.66 16.41 -11.84
C LEU A 59 -0.68 16.28 -11.10
N VAL A 60 -1.60 17.21 -11.37
CA VAL A 60 -2.86 17.31 -10.62
C VAL A 60 -4.04 17.49 -11.59
N PRO A 61 -5.07 16.63 -11.54
CA PRO A 61 -6.29 16.90 -12.29
C PRO A 61 -7.03 18.10 -11.69
N GLU A 62 -7.67 18.94 -12.50
CA GLU A 62 -8.41 20.12 -12.02
C GLU A 62 -9.54 19.79 -11.04
N THR A 63 -10.01 18.53 -11.05
CA THR A 63 -11.05 18.01 -10.15
C THR A 63 -10.50 17.44 -8.83
N SER A 64 -9.21 17.63 -8.54
CA SER A 64 -8.58 17.06 -7.35
C SER A 64 -9.29 17.42 -6.03
N MET A 65 -9.32 16.46 -5.12
CA MET A 65 -9.93 16.56 -3.80
C MET A 65 -8.96 17.08 -2.75
N LEU A 66 -7.77 16.48 -2.64
CA LEU A 66 -6.81 16.73 -1.55
C LEU A 66 -5.45 17.24 -2.03
N ILE A 67 -5.18 17.26 -3.33
CA ILE A 67 -3.92 17.77 -3.87
C ILE A 67 -4.09 19.26 -4.17
N HIS A 68 -3.38 20.07 -3.41
CA HIS A 68 -3.36 21.52 -3.55
C HIS A 68 -1.92 21.99 -3.78
N GLY A 69 -1.78 23.18 -4.36
CA GLY A 69 -0.49 23.86 -4.46
C GLY A 69 0.17 24.03 -3.08
N SER A 70 1.50 24.03 -3.06
CA SER A 70 2.32 24.15 -1.85
C SER A 70 3.57 24.96 -2.20
N ASP A 71 4.12 25.71 -1.26
CA ASP A 71 5.41 26.39 -1.49
C ASP A 71 6.57 25.39 -1.57
N ASP A 72 6.39 24.18 -1.01
CA ASP A 72 7.40 23.13 -0.98
C ASP A 72 7.58 22.40 -2.32
N PHE A 73 6.63 22.43 -3.25
CA PHE A 73 6.73 21.69 -4.52
C PHE A 73 5.85 22.31 -5.60
N GLN A 74 6.23 22.12 -6.86
CA GLN A 74 5.47 22.67 -7.98
C GLN A 74 4.30 21.76 -8.33
N THR A 75 3.18 22.35 -8.74
CA THR A 75 2.01 21.62 -9.25
C THR A 75 1.69 22.03 -10.67
N LYS A 76 1.47 21.07 -11.57
CA LYS A 76 0.93 21.32 -12.91
C LYS A 76 -0.47 20.74 -13.02
N ILE A 77 -1.44 21.64 -13.21
CA ILE A 77 -2.86 21.28 -13.30
C ILE A 77 -3.20 20.92 -14.74
N PHE A 78 -3.94 19.82 -14.95
CA PHE A 78 -4.46 19.43 -16.25
C PHE A 78 -5.99 19.27 -16.22
N LYS A 79 -6.63 19.56 -17.37
CA LYS A 79 -8.07 19.50 -17.53
C LYS A 79 -8.56 18.07 -17.73
N VAL A 80 -9.78 17.78 -17.27
CA VAL A 80 -10.45 16.49 -17.43
C VAL A 80 -11.87 16.68 -17.97
N PRO A 81 -12.47 15.68 -18.64
CA PRO A 81 -13.74 15.85 -19.35
C PRO A 81 -14.97 15.71 -18.43
N PHE A 82 -14.79 15.88 -17.12
CA PHE A 82 -15.86 15.78 -16.13
C PHE A 82 -15.68 16.82 -15.03
N THR A 83 -16.78 17.26 -14.43
CA THR A 83 -16.76 18.25 -13.36
C THR A 83 -16.46 17.62 -12.00
N LYS A 84 -15.99 18.45 -11.06
CA LYS A 84 -15.81 18.03 -9.66
C LYS A 84 -17.11 17.53 -9.04
N ALA A 85 -18.23 18.19 -9.32
CA ALA A 85 -19.55 17.76 -8.86
C ALA A 85 -19.92 16.34 -9.34
N LYS A 86 -19.58 16.00 -10.60
CA LYS A 86 -19.84 14.65 -11.12
C LYS A 86 -18.96 13.59 -10.46
N LEU A 87 -17.70 13.93 -10.19
CA LEU A 87 -16.80 13.07 -9.43
C LEU A 87 -17.32 12.86 -7.99
N ASP A 88 -17.71 13.94 -7.31
CA ASP A 88 -18.24 13.91 -5.95
C ASP A 88 -19.54 13.09 -5.85
N GLU A 89 -20.43 13.17 -6.84
CA GLU A 89 -21.64 12.35 -6.93
C GLU A 89 -21.28 10.85 -6.98
N ASN A 90 -20.36 10.47 -7.87
CA ASN A 90 -19.93 9.07 -8.02
C ASN A 90 -19.25 8.55 -6.74
N LEU A 91 -18.41 9.36 -6.12
CA LEU A 91 -17.78 9.03 -4.82
C LEU A 91 -18.81 8.95 -3.69
N GLY A 92 -19.86 9.78 -3.74
CA GLY A 92 -21.00 9.72 -2.82
C GLY A 92 -21.74 8.38 -2.89
N LEU A 93 -22.06 7.91 -4.10
CA LEU A 93 -22.70 6.60 -4.30
C LEU A 93 -21.84 5.45 -3.76
N LEU A 94 -20.52 5.52 -3.97
CA LEU A 94 -19.56 4.56 -3.42
C LEU A 94 -19.57 4.57 -1.90
N ARG A 95 -19.46 5.76 -1.30
CA ARG A 95 -19.43 5.96 0.16
C ARG A 95 -20.72 5.48 0.81
N ASP A 96 -21.87 5.85 0.29
CA ASP A 96 -23.16 5.52 0.91
C ASP A 96 -23.46 4.02 0.78
N GLY A 97 -22.97 3.42 -0.31
CA GLY A 97 -23.05 1.99 -0.57
C GLY A 97 -22.24 1.09 0.37
N VAL A 98 -21.26 1.60 1.13
CA VAL A 98 -20.41 0.78 2.04
C VAL A 98 -21.18 0.29 3.27
N PHE A 99 -22.31 0.93 3.59
CA PHE A 99 -23.12 0.60 4.76
C PHE A 99 -24.22 -0.43 4.47
N VAL A 100 -24.41 -0.80 3.21
CA VAL A 100 -25.42 -1.76 2.77
C VAL A 100 -24.89 -3.18 2.94
N LYS A 101 -25.60 -4.02 3.70
CA LYS A 101 -25.27 -5.45 3.80
C LYS A 101 -25.79 -6.17 2.55
N THR A 102 -24.90 -6.82 1.82
CA THR A 102 -25.27 -7.71 0.70
C THR A 102 -24.84 -9.15 0.97
N PRO A 103 -25.53 -10.16 0.40
CA PRO A 103 -25.07 -11.55 0.46
C PRO A 103 -23.68 -11.71 -0.15
N LEU A 104 -22.86 -12.62 0.38
CA LEU A 104 -21.42 -12.74 0.08
C LEU A 104 -21.07 -12.74 -1.42
N ILE A 105 -21.80 -13.48 -2.25
CA ILE A 105 -21.53 -13.54 -3.71
C ILE A 105 -21.88 -12.22 -4.39
N LYS A 106 -23.03 -11.63 -4.04
CA LYS A 106 -23.45 -10.33 -4.56
C LYS A 106 -22.49 -9.22 -4.13
N ASP A 107 -21.93 -9.33 -2.93
CA ASP A 107 -20.94 -8.40 -2.39
C ASP A 107 -19.68 -8.37 -3.27
N ILE A 108 -19.20 -9.51 -3.77
CA ILE A 108 -18.02 -9.57 -4.66
C ILE A 108 -18.27 -8.77 -5.94
N PHE A 109 -19.38 -9.02 -6.63
CA PHE A 109 -19.70 -8.33 -7.89
C PHE A 109 -19.98 -6.84 -7.68
N VAL A 110 -20.67 -6.47 -6.60
CA VAL A 110 -20.95 -5.06 -6.27
C VAL A 110 -19.65 -4.31 -5.96
N ASN A 111 -18.75 -4.88 -5.17
CA ASN A 111 -17.46 -4.23 -4.88
C ASN A 111 -16.56 -4.15 -6.12
N MET A 112 -16.63 -5.14 -7.02
CA MET A 112 -15.93 -5.11 -8.30
C MET A 112 -16.46 -3.99 -9.21
N ASP A 113 -17.78 -3.91 -9.40
CA ASP A 113 -18.40 -2.85 -10.21
C ASP A 113 -18.05 -1.45 -9.69
N ARG A 114 -18.10 -1.27 -8.37
CA ARG A 114 -17.66 -0.06 -7.68
C ARG A 114 -16.20 0.28 -7.95
N LEU A 115 -15.31 -0.71 -7.88
CA LEU A 115 -13.89 -0.52 -8.16
C LEU A 115 -13.66 -0.14 -9.62
N ILE A 116 -14.28 -0.84 -10.57
CA ILE A 116 -14.18 -0.56 -12.01
C ILE A 116 -14.70 0.84 -12.31
N ASN A 117 -15.84 1.23 -11.75
CA ASN A 117 -16.39 2.58 -11.93
C ASN A 117 -15.42 3.64 -11.38
N PHE A 118 -14.84 3.43 -10.19
CA PHE A 118 -13.83 4.33 -9.64
C PHE A 118 -12.60 4.45 -10.55
N THR A 119 -12.02 3.31 -10.97
CA THR A 119 -10.79 3.29 -11.78
C THR A 119 -11.03 3.78 -13.21
N SER A 120 -12.24 3.63 -13.75
CA SER A 120 -12.61 4.15 -15.08
C SER A 120 -12.54 5.68 -15.15
N PHE A 121 -13.04 6.40 -14.14
CA PHE A 121 -12.87 7.86 -14.05
C PHE A 121 -11.40 8.27 -14.03
N GLN A 122 -10.56 7.48 -13.36
CA GLN A 122 -9.13 7.72 -13.28
C GLN A 122 -8.41 7.42 -14.60
N VAL A 123 -8.84 6.40 -15.34
CA VAL A 123 -8.36 6.14 -16.71
C VAL A 123 -8.76 7.26 -17.66
N ILE A 124 -9.99 7.77 -17.59
CA ILE A 124 -10.43 8.92 -18.40
C ILE A 124 -9.59 10.16 -18.10
N SER A 125 -9.31 10.42 -16.82
CA SER A 125 -8.42 11.49 -16.38
C SER A 125 -7.02 11.31 -16.96
N CYS A 126 -6.45 10.10 -16.85
CA CYS A 126 -5.15 9.80 -17.41
C CYS A 126 -5.10 9.96 -18.94
N ASN A 127 -6.11 9.45 -19.64
CA ASN A 127 -6.21 9.57 -21.09
C ASN A 127 -6.19 11.03 -21.53
N SER A 128 -6.83 11.91 -20.74
CA SER A 128 -6.90 13.35 -20.99
C SER A 128 -5.55 14.03 -20.79
N LEU A 129 -4.78 13.64 -19.76
CA LEU A 129 -3.39 14.07 -19.57
C LEU A 129 -2.50 13.63 -20.73
N LEU A 130 -2.54 12.34 -21.06
CA LEU A 130 -1.69 11.71 -22.08
C LEU A 130 -1.93 12.29 -23.50
N HIS A 131 -3.15 12.77 -23.79
CA HIS A 131 -3.51 13.41 -25.05
C HIS A 131 -3.43 14.94 -25.01
N ASN A 132 -3.08 15.56 -23.88
CA ASN A 132 -2.82 16.99 -23.78
C ASN A 132 -1.47 17.33 -24.41
N ARG A 133 -1.44 17.50 -25.74
CA ARG A 133 -0.19 17.71 -26.51
C ARG A 133 0.67 18.86 -25.97
N PRO A 134 0.15 20.07 -25.67
CA PRO A 134 0.97 21.15 -25.14
C PRO A 134 1.65 20.78 -23.82
N LEU A 135 0.89 20.22 -22.87
CA LEU A 135 1.43 19.85 -21.57
C LEU A 135 2.44 18.70 -21.69
N MET A 136 2.12 17.65 -22.46
CA MET A 136 3.02 16.51 -22.66
C MET A 136 4.32 16.92 -23.34
N SER A 137 4.28 17.82 -24.34
CA SER A 137 5.48 18.37 -24.95
C SER A 137 6.31 19.19 -23.96
N GLN A 138 5.66 20.00 -23.13
CA GLN A 138 6.35 20.74 -22.06
C GLN A 138 7.00 19.78 -21.06
N LEU A 139 6.29 18.75 -20.61
CA LEU A 139 6.83 17.76 -19.67
C LEU A 139 8.04 17.02 -20.25
N ARG A 140 8.00 16.61 -21.52
CA ARG A 140 9.15 15.96 -22.17
C ARG A 140 10.39 16.86 -22.23
N ALA A 141 10.20 18.16 -22.47
CA ALA A 141 11.30 19.12 -22.56
C ALA A 141 12.03 19.36 -21.22
N GLU A 142 11.40 18.99 -20.10
CA GLU A 142 11.92 19.26 -18.75
C GLU A 142 12.98 18.25 -18.28
N ASN A 143 13.20 17.14 -19.00
CA ASN A 143 14.23 16.11 -18.73
C ASN A 143 14.23 15.57 -17.29
N TYR A 144 13.14 14.94 -16.88
CA TYR A 144 13.02 14.29 -15.57
C TYR A 144 13.98 13.10 -15.38
N ASP A 145 14.44 12.87 -14.15
CA ASP A 145 15.30 11.73 -13.82
C ASP A 145 14.50 10.45 -13.54
N LEU A 146 13.29 10.59 -13.00
CA LEU A 146 12.39 9.48 -12.69
C LEU A 146 10.94 9.93 -12.55
N VAL A 147 10.02 8.97 -12.59
CA VAL A 147 8.62 9.14 -12.17
C VAL A 147 8.41 8.55 -10.78
N LEU A 148 7.92 9.35 -9.84
CA LEU A 148 7.41 8.88 -8.55
C LEU A 148 5.89 8.74 -8.64
N THR A 149 5.35 7.52 -8.50
CA THR A 149 3.92 7.29 -8.73
C THR A 149 3.36 6.16 -7.89
N ASP A 150 2.06 6.16 -7.62
CA ASP A 150 1.36 5.03 -7.05
C ASP A 150 0.73 4.22 -8.20
N PRO A 151 1.21 3.00 -8.49
CA PRO A 151 0.76 2.19 -9.63
C PRO A 151 -0.62 1.57 -9.38
N PHE A 152 -1.38 2.02 -8.38
CA PHE A 152 -2.81 1.76 -8.31
C PHE A 152 -3.55 2.30 -9.54
N LEU A 153 -3.03 3.34 -10.19
CA LEU A 153 -3.53 3.88 -11.45
C LEU A 153 -2.46 3.86 -12.54
N PRO A 154 -2.84 3.67 -13.82
CA PRO A 154 -1.89 3.38 -14.89
C PRO A 154 -1.05 4.58 -15.36
N CYS A 155 -1.42 5.80 -14.96
CA CYS A 155 -0.88 6.99 -15.60
C CYS A 155 0.61 7.22 -15.38
N GLY A 156 1.08 7.12 -14.14
CA GLY A 156 2.50 7.28 -13.86
C GLY A 156 3.38 6.22 -14.54
N PRO A 157 3.01 4.92 -14.47
CA PRO A 157 3.71 3.89 -15.26
C PRO A 157 3.75 4.19 -16.76
N VAL A 158 2.65 4.66 -17.36
CA VAL A 158 2.62 5.02 -18.80
C VAL A 158 3.55 6.21 -19.09
N LEU A 159 3.53 7.24 -18.24
CA LEU A 159 4.43 8.39 -18.37
C LEU A 159 5.91 7.98 -18.29
N ALA A 160 6.26 7.10 -17.36
CA ALA A 160 7.61 6.59 -17.22
C ALA A 160 8.09 5.89 -18.50
N LYS A 161 7.21 5.07 -19.10
CA LYS A 161 7.50 4.38 -20.36
C LYS A 161 7.59 5.33 -21.54
N ASP A 162 6.64 6.25 -21.69
CA ASP A 162 6.62 7.24 -22.78
C ASP A 162 7.86 8.15 -22.75
N PHE A 163 8.30 8.54 -21.54
CA PHE A 163 9.48 9.40 -21.38
C PHE A 163 10.80 8.61 -21.32
N SER A 164 10.74 7.27 -21.32
CA SER A 164 11.91 6.40 -21.19
C SER A 164 12.74 6.68 -19.93
N ILE A 165 12.07 6.89 -18.80
CA ILE A 165 12.69 7.17 -17.49
C ILE A 165 12.22 6.15 -16.44
N PRO A 166 13.04 5.83 -15.42
CA PRO A 166 12.68 4.82 -14.44
C PRO A 166 11.50 5.26 -13.57
N ALA A 167 10.69 4.29 -13.14
CA ALA A 167 9.59 4.50 -12.20
C ALA A 167 9.96 4.02 -10.79
N VAL A 168 9.68 4.85 -9.79
CA VAL A 168 9.64 4.50 -8.37
C VAL A 168 8.18 4.41 -7.96
N TYR A 169 7.75 3.22 -7.57
CA TYR A 169 6.38 2.95 -7.16
C TYR A 169 6.20 3.14 -5.68
N PHE A 170 5.19 3.90 -5.27
CA PHE A 170 4.84 4.16 -3.89
C PHE A 170 3.48 3.54 -3.60
N LEU A 171 3.49 2.30 -3.12
CA LEU A 171 2.33 1.40 -3.25
C LEU A 171 1.93 0.79 -1.90
N ARG A 172 0.63 0.65 -1.64
CA ARG A 172 0.12 -0.16 -0.52
C ARG A 172 -0.05 -1.64 -0.89
N GLY A 173 -0.53 -1.90 -2.09
CA GLY A 173 -0.80 -3.21 -2.67
C GLY A 173 -1.82 -3.06 -3.79
N LEU A 174 -1.84 -4.00 -4.73
CA LEU A 174 -2.82 -3.99 -5.82
C LEU A 174 -3.84 -5.13 -5.64
N PRO A 175 -5.11 -4.93 -6.05
CA PRO A 175 -6.05 -6.03 -6.20
C PRO A 175 -5.42 -7.18 -6.97
N CYS A 176 -5.69 -8.41 -6.52
CA CYS A 176 -5.21 -9.64 -7.15
C CYS A 176 -3.70 -9.90 -7.09
N GLU A 177 -3.01 -9.22 -6.17
CA GLU A 177 -1.55 -9.27 -6.04
C GLU A 177 -0.84 -8.92 -7.35
N LEU A 178 -1.41 -7.98 -8.13
CA LEU A 178 -0.86 -7.62 -9.43
C LEU A 178 0.59 -7.13 -9.30
N ASP A 179 0.91 -6.42 -8.22
CA ASP A 179 2.26 -5.95 -7.88
C ASP A 179 3.25 -7.11 -7.70
N VAL A 180 2.83 -8.16 -6.99
CA VAL A 180 3.65 -9.36 -6.74
C VAL A 180 3.89 -10.12 -8.04
N LYS A 181 2.84 -10.30 -8.84
CA LYS A 181 2.91 -10.97 -10.14
C LYS A 181 3.76 -10.18 -11.13
N ALA A 182 3.60 -8.86 -11.17
CA ALA A 182 4.37 -7.99 -12.04
C ALA A 182 5.85 -7.95 -11.67
N ALA A 183 6.16 -7.93 -10.37
CA ALA A 183 7.54 -8.02 -9.87
C ALA A 183 8.16 -9.43 -10.00
N GLN A 184 7.44 -10.42 -10.54
CA GLN A 184 7.88 -11.83 -10.61
C GLN A 184 8.22 -12.42 -9.24
N CYS A 185 7.53 -11.96 -8.19
CA CYS A 185 7.76 -12.39 -6.83
C CYS A 185 7.03 -13.72 -6.54
N PRO A 186 7.68 -14.71 -5.89
CA PRO A 186 7.01 -15.94 -5.46
C PRO A 186 5.84 -15.64 -4.52
N SER A 187 4.65 -16.15 -4.84
CA SER A 187 3.47 -16.11 -3.98
C SER A 187 2.85 -17.50 -3.84
N PRO A 188 3.47 -18.40 -3.05
CA PRO A 188 2.92 -19.74 -2.86
C PRO A 188 1.65 -19.68 -2.02
N PRO A 189 0.62 -20.51 -2.29
CA PRO A 189 -0.59 -20.58 -1.48
C PRO A 189 -0.34 -20.92 0.00
N SER A 190 0.82 -21.48 0.36
CA SER A 190 1.19 -21.74 1.75
C SER A 190 1.38 -20.46 2.59
N PHE A 191 1.64 -19.32 1.95
CA PHE A 191 1.80 -18.02 2.62
C PHE A 191 0.48 -17.25 2.72
N ILE A 192 -0.53 -17.64 1.92
CA ILE A 192 -1.84 -16.98 1.84
C ILE A 192 -2.91 -18.07 1.82
N PRO A 193 -3.60 -18.36 2.94
CA PRO A 193 -4.59 -19.42 2.99
C PRO A 193 -5.77 -19.13 2.04
N PHE A 194 -5.71 -19.70 0.83
CA PHE A 194 -6.81 -19.70 -0.12
C PHE A 194 -7.82 -20.78 0.25
N LYS A 195 -9.11 -20.42 0.28
CA LYS A 195 -10.18 -21.28 0.79
C LYS A 195 -10.48 -22.50 -0.11
N ASN A 196 -10.21 -22.45 -1.42
CA ASN A 196 -10.25 -23.59 -2.37
C ASN A 196 -9.80 -23.19 -3.80
N MET A 197 -9.58 -24.18 -4.67
CA MET A 197 -9.19 -24.02 -6.09
C MET A 197 -10.25 -23.30 -6.96
N LEU A 198 -11.54 -23.54 -6.72
CA LEU A 198 -12.62 -22.90 -7.48
C LEU A 198 -12.59 -21.38 -7.29
N MET A 199 -12.43 -20.92 -6.05
CA MET A 199 -12.29 -19.50 -5.72
C MET A 199 -11.05 -18.90 -6.35
N TYR A 200 -9.96 -19.65 -6.50
CA TYR A 200 -8.77 -19.19 -7.21
C TYR A 200 -9.04 -18.92 -8.70
N ILE A 201 -9.76 -19.83 -9.38
CA ILE A 201 -10.13 -19.65 -10.80
C ILE A 201 -11.06 -18.44 -10.97
N VAL A 202 -12.13 -18.35 -10.16
CA VAL A 202 -13.07 -17.22 -10.19
C VAL A 202 -12.33 -15.91 -9.92
N HIS A 203 -11.45 -15.89 -8.93
CA HIS A 203 -10.63 -14.74 -8.62
C HIS A 203 -9.77 -14.34 -9.83
N SER A 204 -9.05 -15.27 -10.45
CA SER A 204 -8.21 -14.99 -11.62
C SER A 204 -9.01 -14.37 -12.78
N TYR A 205 -10.23 -14.84 -13.03
CA TYR A 205 -11.09 -14.24 -14.07
C TYR A 205 -11.52 -12.82 -13.70
N VAL A 206 -12.00 -12.62 -12.47
CA VAL A 206 -12.38 -11.29 -11.94
C VAL A 206 -11.22 -10.29 -12.04
N CYS A 207 -10.00 -10.74 -11.75
CA CYS A 207 -8.79 -9.92 -11.87
C CYS A 207 -8.53 -9.47 -13.30
N ARG A 208 -8.69 -10.36 -14.28
CA ARG A 208 -8.53 -10.00 -15.70
C ARG A 208 -9.54 -8.94 -16.13
N VAL A 209 -10.80 -9.10 -15.73
CA VAL A 209 -11.85 -8.10 -16.01
C VAL A 209 -11.52 -6.76 -15.34
N THR A 210 -11.04 -6.78 -14.11
CA THR A 210 -10.69 -5.58 -13.34
C THR A 210 -9.63 -4.73 -14.03
N TYR A 211 -8.64 -5.34 -14.69
CA TYR A 211 -7.54 -4.60 -15.34
C TYR A 211 -7.71 -4.40 -16.85
N ALA A 212 -8.79 -4.90 -17.47
CA ALA A 212 -8.98 -4.82 -18.92
C ALA A 212 -8.94 -3.38 -19.47
N HIS A 213 -9.56 -2.43 -18.75
CA HIS A 213 -9.54 -1.02 -19.13
C HIS A 213 -8.16 -0.34 -18.94
N PHE A 214 -7.29 -0.90 -18.08
CA PHE A 214 -5.90 -0.46 -17.99
C PHE A 214 -5.09 -1.02 -19.15
N ASP A 215 -5.28 -2.31 -19.48
CA ASP A 215 -4.65 -2.96 -20.64
C ASP A 215 -5.00 -2.23 -21.96
N GLU A 216 -6.26 -1.82 -22.12
CA GLU A 216 -6.72 -1.05 -23.29
C GLU A 216 -6.03 0.31 -23.39
N LEU A 217 -5.93 1.06 -22.29
CA LEU A 217 -5.23 2.35 -22.25
C LEU A 217 -3.76 2.18 -22.63
N VAL A 218 -3.08 1.19 -22.04
CA VAL A 218 -1.65 0.93 -22.25
C VAL A 218 -1.38 0.55 -23.70
N SER A 219 -2.09 -0.45 -24.23
CA SER A 219 -1.90 -0.94 -25.59
C SER A 219 -2.21 0.10 -26.65
N THR A 220 -3.29 0.87 -26.46
CA THR A 220 -3.69 1.93 -27.41
C THR A 220 -2.71 3.10 -27.41
N TYR A 221 -2.27 3.56 -26.23
CA TYR A 221 -1.39 4.73 -26.13
C TYR A 221 0.04 4.41 -26.56
N LEU A 222 0.60 3.29 -26.08
CA LEU A 222 1.97 2.89 -26.41
C LEU A 222 2.09 2.18 -27.77
N LYS A 223 0.95 1.84 -28.41
CA LYS A 223 0.87 1.17 -29.72
C LYS A 223 1.65 -0.15 -29.76
N ASN A 224 1.52 -0.94 -28.71
CA ASN A 224 2.15 -2.26 -28.58
C ASN A 224 1.22 -3.23 -27.82
N ASP A 225 1.58 -4.52 -27.80
CA ASP A 225 0.79 -5.57 -27.14
C ASP A 225 1.07 -5.69 -25.63
N MET A 226 1.59 -4.63 -25.00
CA MET A 226 1.95 -4.63 -23.58
C MET A 226 0.70 -4.60 -22.71
N THR A 227 0.60 -5.52 -21.76
CA THR A 227 -0.44 -5.44 -20.72
C THR A 227 -0.04 -4.47 -19.62
N TYR A 228 -0.98 -4.00 -18.82
CA TYR A 228 -0.69 -3.16 -17.66
C TYR A 228 0.24 -3.85 -16.67
N LYS A 229 0.07 -5.17 -16.48
CA LYS A 229 0.96 -5.99 -15.64
C LYS A 229 2.40 -5.95 -16.16
N ASP A 230 2.60 -6.06 -17.48
CA ASP A 230 3.92 -6.05 -18.08
C ASP A 230 4.56 -4.66 -17.92
N LEU A 231 3.77 -3.60 -18.13
CA LEU A 231 4.20 -2.21 -17.94
C LEU A 231 4.70 -1.95 -16.51
N ILE A 232 3.90 -2.27 -15.49
CA ILE A 232 4.33 -2.07 -14.10
C ILE A 232 5.43 -3.07 -13.71
N GLY A 233 5.59 -4.17 -14.44
CA GLY A 233 6.74 -5.06 -14.30
C GLY A 233 8.08 -4.36 -14.56
N GLU A 234 8.10 -3.23 -15.28
CA GLU A 234 9.32 -2.45 -15.59
C GLU A 234 9.77 -1.51 -14.46
N GLY A 235 9.01 -1.39 -13.36
CA GLY A 235 9.36 -0.55 -12.22
C GLY A 235 10.76 -0.80 -11.66
N ALA A 236 11.48 0.28 -11.34
CA ALA A 236 12.83 0.21 -10.80
C ALA A 236 12.81 -0.22 -9.33
N ILE A 237 12.00 0.46 -8.50
CA ILE A 237 11.83 0.19 -7.07
C ILE A 237 10.35 0.23 -6.70
N TRP A 238 9.93 -0.68 -5.82
CA TRP A 238 8.62 -0.69 -5.16
C TRP A 238 8.78 -0.29 -3.70
N LEU A 239 8.46 0.96 -3.37
CA LEU A 239 8.30 1.44 -2.01
C LEU A 239 6.93 0.99 -1.47
N LEU A 240 6.94 -0.14 -0.76
CA LEU A 240 5.76 -0.77 -0.19
C LEU A 240 5.41 -0.12 1.14
N ARG A 241 4.24 0.50 1.24
CA ARG A 241 3.71 1.18 2.44
C ARG A 241 3.29 0.23 3.57
N TYR A 242 3.95 -0.91 3.69
CA TYR A 242 3.73 -1.84 4.78
C TYR A 242 5.04 -2.49 5.24
N ASP A 243 4.98 -3.20 6.36
CA ASP A 243 5.98 -4.16 6.85
C ASP A 243 5.28 -5.35 7.52
N PHE A 244 6.06 -6.31 8.04
CA PHE A 244 5.52 -7.56 8.61
C PHE A 244 5.01 -7.45 10.06
N THR A 245 5.16 -6.30 10.71
CA THR A 245 4.41 -6.03 11.94
C THR A 245 2.93 -5.89 11.66
N PHE A 246 2.56 -5.55 10.43
CA PHE A 246 1.18 -5.46 9.95
C PHE A 246 0.80 -6.61 9.00
N GLU A 247 1.61 -6.87 7.96
CA GLU A 247 1.35 -7.89 6.93
C GLU A 247 1.85 -9.29 7.33
N TRP A 248 1.39 -10.32 6.63
CA TRP A 248 1.96 -11.65 6.78
C TRP A 248 3.35 -11.73 6.14
N PRO A 249 4.35 -12.34 6.79
CA PRO A 249 5.66 -12.57 6.19
C PRO A 249 5.53 -13.33 4.86
N ARG A 250 6.21 -12.84 3.82
CA ARG A 250 6.26 -13.48 2.50
C ARG A 250 7.57 -13.14 1.79
N PRO A 251 7.99 -13.94 0.79
CA PRO A 251 9.11 -13.58 -0.08
C PRO A 251 8.86 -12.22 -0.76
N LEU A 252 9.92 -11.45 -0.96
CA LEU A 252 9.92 -10.17 -1.67
C LEU A 252 11.11 -10.13 -2.62
N MET A 253 10.96 -9.41 -3.74
CA MET A 253 12.09 -9.16 -4.63
C MET A 253 13.04 -8.10 -4.05
N PRO A 254 14.33 -8.11 -4.41
CA PRO A 254 15.31 -7.16 -3.89
C PRO A 254 14.96 -5.68 -4.14
N ASN A 255 14.17 -5.40 -5.18
CA ASN A 255 13.68 -4.06 -5.49
C ASN A 255 12.37 -3.68 -4.77
N MET A 256 11.84 -4.53 -3.88
CA MET A 256 10.63 -4.27 -3.10
C MET A 256 10.99 -3.89 -1.65
N ILE A 257 10.89 -2.61 -1.34
CA ILE A 257 11.38 -1.99 -0.12
C ILE A 257 10.22 -1.65 0.81
N LEU A 258 10.27 -2.17 2.03
CA LEU A 258 9.25 -1.94 3.05
C LEU A 258 9.43 -0.57 3.72
N ILE A 259 8.44 0.30 3.57
CA ILE A 259 8.35 1.64 4.17
C ILE A 259 7.08 1.79 5.01
N GLY A 260 6.66 0.70 5.67
CA GLY A 260 5.55 0.70 6.63
C GLY A 260 5.73 1.74 7.73
N GLY A 261 4.66 2.47 8.06
CA GLY A 261 4.69 3.53 9.06
C GLY A 261 5.35 4.83 8.61
N ILE A 262 5.43 5.10 7.31
CA ILE A 262 5.94 6.40 6.80
C ILE A 262 5.16 7.62 7.31
N ASN A 263 3.88 7.46 7.65
CA ASN A 263 3.04 8.50 8.24
C ASN A 263 3.12 8.55 9.78
N CYS A 264 4.04 7.81 10.41
CA CYS A 264 4.27 7.93 11.84
C CYS A 264 5.00 9.24 12.14
N ALA A 265 4.28 10.21 12.70
CA ALA A 265 4.89 11.42 13.22
C ALA A 265 5.63 11.09 14.51
N LYS A 266 6.92 11.41 14.57
CA LYS A 266 7.64 11.62 15.84
C LYS A 266 7.84 13.10 16.02
N ASN A 267 6.77 13.84 16.24
CA ASN A 267 6.86 15.19 16.79
C ASN A 267 5.98 15.23 18.02
N SER A 268 6.63 15.59 19.13
CA SER A 268 6.12 15.75 20.49
C SER A 268 4.60 15.86 20.60
N ALA A 269 4.02 15.15 21.58
CA ALA A 269 2.67 15.33 22.12
C ALA A 269 2.35 16.79 22.58
N SER A 270 3.18 17.76 22.22
CA SER A 270 3.19 19.16 22.66
C SER A 270 3.06 20.17 21.53
N SER A 271 3.11 19.81 20.23
CA SER A 271 3.15 20.83 19.17
C SER A 271 1.86 21.12 18.40
N LEU A 272 0.80 20.29 18.41
CA LEU A 272 -0.32 20.49 17.47
C LEU A 272 -1.74 20.08 17.93
N ILE A 273 -2.05 20.02 19.23
CA ILE A 273 -3.46 20.27 19.62
C ILE A 273 -3.69 21.79 19.49
N SER A 274 -3.84 22.26 18.25
CA SER A 274 -3.94 23.69 17.91
C SER A 274 -5.25 24.35 18.37
N LEU A 275 -6.16 23.56 18.95
CA LEU A 275 -7.44 24.02 19.48
C LEU A 275 -7.40 23.84 21.00
N GLN A 276 -7.29 24.95 21.72
CA GLN A 276 -7.31 24.99 23.19
C GLN A 276 -8.46 24.16 23.76
N ASP A 277 -9.66 24.27 23.19
CA ASP A 277 -10.83 23.51 23.60
C ASP A 277 -10.68 21.98 23.40
N LEU A 278 -9.92 21.53 22.41
CA LEU A 278 -9.65 20.10 22.22
C LEU A 278 -8.66 19.62 23.28
N LYS A 279 -7.66 20.44 23.59
CA LYS A 279 -6.67 20.16 24.63
C LYS A 279 -7.35 20.00 25.99
N GLU A 280 -8.17 20.96 26.39
CA GLU A 280 -8.93 20.91 27.64
C GLU A 280 -9.90 19.71 27.69
N PHE A 281 -10.49 19.36 26.54
CA PHE A 281 -11.34 18.18 26.44
C PHE A 281 -10.56 16.87 26.62
N VAL A 282 -9.37 16.72 26.05
CA VAL A 282 -8.60 15.47 26.24
C VAL A 282 -7.90 15.42 27.60
N ASP A 283 -7.41 16.56 28.11
CA ASP A 283 -6.74 16.63 29.41
C ASP A 283 -7.71 16.43 30.58
N GLY A 284 -8.92 16.97 30.47
CA GLY A 284 -9.97 16.81 31.49
C GLY A 284 -10.63 15.43 31.49
N SER A 285 -10.12 14.44 30.74
CA SER A 285 -10.70 13.08 30.66
C SER A 285 -10.48 12.20 31.91
N GLY A 286 -9.90 12.75 32.98
CA GLY A 286 -9.66 12.03 34.23
C GLY A 286 -8.76 10.79 34.05
N ASP A 287 -8.97 9.80 34.92
CA ASP A 287 -8.24 8.52 34.88
C ASP A 287 -8.77 7.55 33.82
N HIS A 288 -10.05 7.73 33.46
CA HIS A 288 -10.71 6.96 32.40
C HIS A 288 -10.07 7.23 31.04
N GLY A 289 -9.53 8.43 30.82
CA GLY A 289 -8.89 8.81 29.56
C GLY A 289 -9.91 8.99 28.43
N PHE A 290 -9.42 8.97 27.18
CA PHE A 290 -10.28 9.20 26.02
C PHE A 290 -10.04 8.21 24.88
N VAL A 291 -11.02 8.15 23.99
CA VAL A 291 -11.04 7.31 22.79
C VAL A 291 -11.08 8.20 21.56
N VAL A 292 -10.31 7.84 20.53
CA VAL A 292 -10.39 8.48 19.21
C VAL A 292 -11.27 7.62 18.31
N PHE A 293 -12.22 8.23 17.59
CA PHE A 293 -13.07 7.53 16.63
C PHE A 293 -13.07 8.23 15.26
N THR A 294 -12.72 7.49 14.21
CA THR A 294 -12.96 7.94 12.83
C THR A 294 -13.04 6.78 11.84
N LEU A 295 -13.81 6.94 10.76
CA LEU A 295 -13.87 6.01 9.64
C LEU A 295 -13.00 6.45 8.44
N GLY A 296 -12.03 7.34 8.67
CA GLY A 296 -11.09 7.80 7.65
C GLY A 296 -11.65 8.88 6.72
N SER A 297 -10.79 9.46 5.88
CA SER A 297 -11.12 10.66 5.09
C SER A 297 -12.32 10.47 4.15
N PHE A 298 -12.45 9.28 3.56
CA PHE A 298 -13.49 8.93 2.58
C PHE A 298 -14.88 8.74 3.20
N VAL A 299 -14.97 8.07 4.35
CA VAL A 299 -16.24 7.85 5.07
C VAL A 299 -16.31 8.82 6.24
N SER A 300 -16.71 10.06 5.95
CA SER A 300 -16.78 11.12 6.96
C SER A 300 -18.10 11.14 7.75
N HIS A 301 -19.10 10.38 7.31
CA HIS A 301 -20.40 10.24 7.97
C HIS A 301 -21.00 8.85 7.72
N MET A 302 -22.13 8.58 8.35
CA MET A 302 -22.89 7.34 8.22
C MET A 302 -24.39 7.64 8.32
N PRO A 303 -25.27 6.68 7.94
CA PRO A 303 -26.71 6.84 8.13
C PRO A 303 -27.06 7.19 9.58
N GLU A 304 -28.02 8.10 9.77
CA GLU A 304 -28.36 8.65 11.08
C GLU A 304 -28.70 7.57 12.11
N GLU A 305 -29.43 6.53 11.71
CA GLU A 305 -29.75 5.38 12.57
C GLU A 305 -28.48 4.71 13.12
N LYS A 306 -27.44 4.55 12.30
CA LYS A 306 -26.17 3.97 12.73
C LYS A 306 -25.39 4.94 13.61
N ALA A 307 -25.35 6.22 13.25
CA ALA A 307 -24.67 7.25 14.06
C ALA A 307 -25.28 7.32 15.45
N LYS A 308 -26.62 7.27 15.56
CA LYS A 308 -27.35 7.27 16.83
C LYS A 308 -26.91 6.13 17.75
N LEU A 309 -26.73 4.91 17.22
CA LEU A 309 -26.25 3.77 18.01
C LEU A 309 -24.86 4.04 18.64
N PHE A 310 -23.97 4.73 17.93
CA PHE A 310 -22.69 5.14 18.48
C PHE A 310 -22.83 6.22 19.55
N PHE A 311 -23.63 7.26 19.31
CA PHE A 311 -23.90 8.29 20.32
C PHE A 311 -24.49 7.68 21.60
N ASP A 312 -25.47 6.79 21.46
CA ASP A 312 -26.11 6.09 22.58
C ASP A 312 -25.13 5.18 23.34
N ALA A 313 -24.23 4.51 22.63
CA ALA A 313 -23.18 3.70 23.24
C ALA A 313 -22.15 4.56 23.97
N PHE A 314 -21.66 5.64 23.35
CA PHE A 314 -20.68 6.53 23.96
C PHE A 314 -21.22 7.27 25.17
N ARG A 315 -22.52 7.59 25.22
CA ARG A 315 -23.16 8.16 26.40
C ARG A 315 -22.99 7.27 27.66
N ARG A 316 -22.83 5.96 27.47
CA ARG A 316 -22.78 4.98 28.57
C ARG A 316 -21.37 4.66 29.06
N ILE A 317 -20.33 5.15 28.38
CA ILE A 317 -18.94 4.90 28.79
C ILE A 317 -18.38 6.11 29.54
N PRO A 318 -17.51 5.90 30.54
CA PRO A 318 -16.93 6.99 31.33
C PRO A 318 -15.80 7.73 30.57
N GLN A 319 -15.28 7.17 29.48
CA GLN A 319 -14.28 7.81 28.64
C GLN A 319 -14.88 9.00 27.88
N ARG A 320 -14.05 10.02 27.66
CA ARG A 320 -14.33 11.03 26.63
C ARG A 320 -14.09 10.42 25.24
N VAL A 321 -14.82 10.88 24.24
CA VAL A 321 -14.71 10.41 22.86
C VAL A 321 -14.48 11.59 21.93
N VAL A 322 -13.38 11.57 21.19
CA VAL A 322 -13.12 12.54 20.11
C VAL A 322 -13.46 11.86 18.79
N TRP A 323 -14.50 12.35 18.11
CA TRP A 323 -15.05 11.69 16.92
C TRP A 323 -15.00 12.58 15.69
N ARG A 324 -14.31 12.12 14.62
CA ARG A 324 -14.46 12.72 13.30
C ARG A 324 -15.79 12.32 12.67
N TYR A 325 -16.70 13.28 12.54
CA TYR A 325 -18.01 13.05 11.93
C TYR A 325 -18.55 14.32 11.29
N THR A 326 -19.07 14.20 10.07
CA THR A 326 -19.62 15.33 9.28
C THR A 326 -21.10 15.14 8.92
N GLY A 327 -21.77 14.15 9.51
CA GLY A 327 -23.20 13.90 9.28
C GLY A 327 -24.09 14.70 10.22
N ALA A 328 -25.40 14.45 10.14
CA ALA A 328 -26.37 15.07 11.03
C ALA A 328 -26.13 14.65 12.49
N LEU A 329 -26.15 15.63 13.40
CA LEU A 329 -25.99 15.44 14.83
C LEU A 329 -27.36 15.22 15.49
N PRO A 330 -27.46 14.32 16.49
CA PRO A 330 -28.65 14.26 17.33
C PRO A 330 -28.82 15.57 18.11
N LYS A 331 -30.05 15.89 18.52
CA LYS A 331 -30.34 17.10 19.32
C LYS A 331 -29.60 17.08 20.67
N ASP A 332 -29.35 15.89 21.19
CA ASP A 332 -28.82 15.60 22.52
C ASP A 332 -27.44 14.91 22.44
N VAL A 333 -26.48 15.55 21.78
CA VAL A 333 -25.08 15.05 21.74
C VAL A 333 -24.57 14.85 23.17
N PRO A 334 -24.05 13.66 23.54
CA PRO A 334 -23.53 13.41 24.88
C PRO A 334 -22.37 14.33 25.24
N GLU A 335 -22.33 14.83 26.48
CA GLU A 335 -21.29 15.76 26.97
C GLU A 335 -19.87 15.18 26.88
N ASN A 336 -19.75 13.85 26.97
CA ASN A 336 -18.47 13.15 26.85
C ASN A 336 -18.06 12.90 25.38
N VAL A 337 -18.79 13.41 24.38
CA VAL A 337 -18.47 13.24 22.96
C VAL A 337 -18.18 14.59 22.31
N LYS A 338 -16.95 14.76 21.79
CA LYS A 338 -16.55 15.93 21.00
C LYS A 338 -16.48 15.56 19.53
N VAL A 339 -17.41 16.12 18.74
CA VAL A 339 -17.46 15.89 17.29
C VAL A 339 -16.63 16.94 16.54
N MET A 340 -15.88 16.51 15.54
CA MET A 340 -15.01 17.36 14.73
C MET A 340 -15.09 17.02 13.24
N LYS A 341 -14.89 18.01 12.36
CA LYS A 341 -14.81 17.80 10.91
C LYS A 341 -13.45 17.20 10.48
N TRP A 342 -12.40 17.55 11.21
CA TRP A 342 -11.04 17.06 11.00
C TRP A 342 -10.39 16.73 12.35
N LEU A 343 -9.56 15.68 12.38
CA LEU A 343 -8.83 15.28 13.58
C LEU A 343 -7.33 15.41 13.37
N PRO A 344 -6.59 16.00 14.32
CA PRO A 344 -5.16 15.76 14.44
C PRO A 344 -4.93 14.34 14.98
N GLN A 345 -5.26 13.33 14.16
CA GLN A 345 -5.39 11.93 14.58
C GLN A 345 -4.10 11.40 15.21
N ASN A 346 -2.96 11.62 14.56
CA ASN A 346 -1.68 11.13 15.06
C ASN A 346 -1.30 11.76 16.41
N ASP A 347 -1.55 13.06 16.60
CA ASP A 347 -1.29 13.77 17.86
C ASP A 347 -2.20 13.25 18.98
N LEU A 348 -3.48 13.01 18.68
CA LEU A 348 -4.42 12.42 19.62
C LEU A 348 -4.02 11.00 20.02
N LEU A 349 -3.53 10.20 19.07
CA LEU A 349 -3.03 8.86 19.35
C LEU A 349 -1.70 8.87 20.12
N GLY A 350 -0.87 9.90 19.95
CA GLY A 350 0.34 10.11 20.75
C GLY A 350 0.10 10.64 22.16
N HIS A 351 -1.14 10.99 22.51
CA HIS A 351 -1.45 11.57 23.81
C HIS A 351 -1.45 10.51 24.93
N PRO A 352 -0.85 10.78 26.11
CA PRO A 352 -0.71 9.77 27.18
C PRO A 352 -2.05 9.26 27.75
N LYS A 353 -3.12 10.06 27.66
CA LYS A 353 -4.46 9.68 28.12
C LYS A 353 -5.31 8.91 27.09
N VAL A 354 -4.81 8.69 25.87
CA VAL A 354 -5.54 7.89 24.89
C VAL A 354 -5.60 6.44 25.36
N LYS A 355 -6.78 5.83 25.29
CA LYS A 355 -6.98 4.43 25.68
C LYS A 355 -7.14 3.51 24.48
N ALA A 356 -7.79 3.99 23.43
CA ALA A 356 -8.01 3.20 22.22
C ALA A 356 -8.37 4.04 21.00
N PHE A 357 -8.30 3.36 19.86
CA PHE A 357 -8.68 3.89 18.57
C PHE A 357 -9.78 3.06 17.92
N ILE A 358 -10.95 3.67 17.73
CA ILE A 358 -12.03 3.07 16.94
C ILE A 358 -11.83 3.51 15.49
N THR A 359 -11.69 2.55 14.58
CA THR A 359 -11.32 2.83 13.18
C THR A 359 -11.95 1.89 12.18
N HIS A 360 -12.05 2.31 10.93
CA HIS A 360 -12.47 1.44 9.83
C HIS A 360 -11.42 0.40 9.39
N GLY A 361 -10.19 0.45 9.93
CA GLY A 361 -9.12 -0.50 9.55
C GLY A 361 -8.34 -0.11 8.29
N GLY A 362 -8.37 1.16 7.90
CA GLY A 362 -7.49 1.68 6.84
C GLY A 362 -6.02 1.75 7.30
N THR A 363 -5.10 1.45 6.38
CA THR A 363 -3.68 1.23 6.69
C THR A 363 -2.99 2.42 7.38
N HIS A 364 -3.31 3.66 7.00
CA HIS A 364 -2.74 4.85 7.65
C HIS A 364 -3.04 4.91 9.15
N GLY A 365 -4.31 4.74 9.52
CA GLY A 365 -4.72 4.74 10.92
C GLY A 365 -4.16 3.55 11.69
N ILE A 366 -4.00 2.39 11.04
CA ILE A 366 -3.35 1.23 11.65
C ILE A 366 -1.90 1.55 12.03
N TYR A 367 -1.12 2.16 11.13
CA TYR A 367 0.27 2.51 11.45
C TYR A 367 0.36 3.60 12.52
N GLU A 368 -0.51 4.60 12.51
CA GLU A 368 -0.53 5.61 13.58
C GLU A 368 -0.84 4.98 14.94
N ALA A 369 -1.75 4.01 14.98
CA ALA A 369 -2.02 3.26 16.20
C ALA A 369 -0.83 2.39 16.62
N ILE A 370 -0.19 1.65 15.70
CA ILE A 370 1.01 0.84 15.97
C ILE A 370 2.13 1.74 16.51
N CYS A 371 2.42 2.85 15.85
CA CYS A 371 3.49 3.77 16.25
C CYS A 371 3.27 4.41 17.62
N ASN A 372 2.01 4.59 18.04
CA ASN A 372 1.67 5.14 19.35
C ASN A 372 1.23 4.07 20.38
N ALA A 373 1.39 2.78 20.05
CA ALA A 373 1.01 1.65 20.90
C ALA A 373 -0.46 1.70 21.38
N VAL A 374 -1.40 2.12 20.53
CA VAL A 374 -2.82 2.27 20.89
C VAL A 374 -3.65 1.09 20.37
N PRO A 375 -4.28 0.26 21.24
CA PRO A 375 -5.16 -0.82 20.81
C PRO A 375 -6.36 -0.34 19.99
N MET A 376 -6.89 -1.20 19.13
CA MET A 376 -7.90 -0.81 18.15
C MET A 376 -9.22 -1.58 18.27
N LEU A 377 -10.31 -0.88 18.01
CA LEU A 377 -11.62 -1.46 17.69
C LEU A 377 -11.92 -1.16 16.23
N MET A 378 -12.19 -2.21 15.44
CA MET A 378 -12.21 -2.07 13.99
C MET A 378 -13.56 -2.38 13.36
N ILE A 379 -13.94 -1.54 12.38
CA ILE A 379 -15.20 -1.63 11.64
C ILE A 379 -14.89 -1.67 10.14
N PRO A 380 -14.58 -2.82 9.54
CA PRO A 380 -14.21 -2.85 8.14
C PRO A 380 -15.43 -2.52 7.27
N LEU A 381 -15.26 -1.58 6.33
CA LEU A 381 -16.33 -1.08 5.48
C LEU A 381 -16.18 -1.55 4.04
N PHE A 382 -14.98 -1.43 3.45
CA PHE A 382 -14.72 -1.74 2.04
C PHE A 382 -13.23 -1.97 1.77
N GLY A 383 -12.89 -2.33 0.53
CA GLY A 383 -11.51 -2.46 0.08
C GLY A 383 -10.70 -3.49 0.88
N ASP A 384 -9.46 -3.13 1.23
CA ASP A 384 -8.49 -3.95 1.96
C ASP A 384 -8.82 -4.09 3.47
N GLN A 385 -9.79 -3.32 3.97
CA GLN A 385 -10.02 -3.17 5.41
C GLN A 385 -10.37 -4.49 6.09
N ARG A 386 -11.19 -5.35 5.48
CA ARG A 386 -11.55 -6.65 6.09
C ARG A 386 -10.31 -7.51 6.35
N ASP A 387 -9.41 -7.56 5.38
CA ASP A 387 -8.18 -8.34 5.52
C ASP A 387 -7.23 -7.67 6.53
N ASN A 388 -7.18 -6.34 6.58
CA ASN A 388 -6.42 -5.61 7.58
C ASN A 388 -6.91 -5.92 9.01
N VAL A 389 -8.23 -5.94 9.22
CA VAL A 389 -8.84 -6.29 10.51
C VAL A 389 -8.45 -7.70 10.93
N ILE A 390 -8.57 -8.68 10.04
CA ILE A 390 -8.18 -10.07 10.33
C ILE A 390 -6.73 -10.15 10.81
N ARG A 391 -5.80 -9.44 10.16
CA ARG A 391 -4.38 -9.42 10.54
C ARG A 391 -4.14 -8.84 11.93
N MET A 392 -4.86 -7.78 12.30
CA MET A 392 -4.69 -7.11 13.59
C MET A 392 -5.37 -7.88 14.74
N VAL A 393 -6.52 -8.51 14.46
CA VAL A 393 -7.19 -9.43 15.40
C VAL A 393 -6.33 -10.67 15.66
N ALA A 394 -5.77 -11.28 14.61
CA ALA A 394 -4.88 -12.45 14.75
C ALA A 394 -3.61 -12.15 15.57
N ARG A 395 -3.17 -10.88 15.59
CA ARG A 395 -2.06 -10.40 16.43
C ARG A 395 -2.48 -10.11 17.87
N GLY A 396 -3.78 -10.14 18.17
CA GLY A 396 -4.32 -9.82 19.49
C GLY A 396 -4.06 -8.39 19.92
N VAL A 397 -4.11 -7.43 18.98
CA VAL A 397 -3.98 -5.98 19.26
C VAL A 397 -5.22 -5.18 18.83
N ALA A 398 -6.21 -5.87 18.29
CA ALA A 398 -7.46 -5.30 17.85
C ALA A 398 -8.62 -6.30 18.01
N GLU A 399 -9.84 -5.76 18.01
CA GLU A 399 -11.07 -6.54 17.90
C GLU A 399 -11.97 -6.02 16.79
N THR A 400 -12.76 -6.93 16.20
CA THR A 400 -13.82 -6.51 15.28
C THR A 400 -15.00 -5.99 16.09
N ILE A 401 -15.55 -4.84 15.72
CA ILE A 401 -16.62 -4.24 16.51
C ILE A 401 -17.87 -5.11 16.53
N ASN A 402 -18.44 -5.24 17.72
CA ASN A 402 -19.84 -5.54 17.96
C ASN A 402 -20.37 -4.40 18.85
N LEU A 403 -21.58 -3.90 18.62
CA LEU A 403 -22.13 -2.77 19.38
C LEU A 403 -22.19 -3.05 20.88
N THR A 404 -22.33 -4.32 21.28
CA THR A 404 -22.22 -4.74 22.68
C THR A 404 -20.79 -4.59 23.24
N LEU A 405 -19.76 -4.78 22.41
CA LEU A 405 -18.34 -4.64 22.80
C LEU A 405 -17.94 -3.18 23.06
N LEU A 406 -18.67 -2.19 22.52
CA LEU A 406 -18.45 -0.78 22.86
C LEU A 406 -18.62 -0.51 24.36
N LEU A 407 -19.46 -1.29 25.06
CA LEU A 407 -19.66 -1.16 26.51
C LEU A 407 -18.51 -1.78 27.31
N PHE A 408 -17.70 -2.65 26.70
CA PHE A 408 -16.56 -3.35 27.32
C PHE A 408 -15.19 -2.79 26.91
N ILE A 409 -15.19 -1.64 26.24
CA ILE A 409 -14.03 -0.80 25.94
C ILE A 409 -12.98 -0.82 27.08
N PRO A 410 -13.33 -0.56 28.36
CA PRO A 410 -12.34 -0.50 29.43
C PRO A 410 -11.59 -1.83 29.70
N SER A 411 -12.30 -2.97 29.72
CA SER A 411 -11.68 -4.27 30.03
C SER A 411 -10.86 -4.79 28.87
N LEU A 412 -11.34 -4.56 27.64
CA LEU A 412 -10.68 -4.99 26.41
C LEU A 412 -9.29 -4.36 26.24
N PHE A 413 -9.15 -3.08 26.58
CA PHE A 413 -7.90 -2.35 26.31
C PHE A 413 -6.76 -2.71 27.24
N SER A 414 -7.05 -3.07 28.49
CA SER A 414 -6.01 -3.54 29.42
C SER A 414 -5.32 -4.80 28.89
N SER A 415 -6.10 -5.74 28.34
CA SER A 415 -5.60 -7.01 27.78
C SER A 415 -4.77 -6.81 26.50
N TYR A 416 -5.11 -5.83 25.66
CA TYR A 416 -4.42 -5.59 24.39
C TYR A 416 -3.26 -4.60 24.47
N LYS A 417 -3.19 -3.76 25.51
CA LYS A 417 -2.16 -2.73 25.62
C LYS A 417 -0.75 -3.31 25.65
N GLU A 418 -0.53 -4.41 26.37
CA GLU A 418 0.79 -5.05 26.46
C GLU A 418 1.24 -5.56 25.08
N LYS A 419 0.38 -6.33 24.39
CA LYS A 419 0.66 -6.86 23.05
C LYS A 419 0.89 -5.74 22.05
N MET A 420 0.11 -4.67 22.12
CA MET A 420 0.25 -3.52 21.23
C MET A 420 1.54 -2.72 21.50
N THR A 421 1.94 -2.60 22.77
CA THR A 421 3.22 -1.98 23.16
C THR A 421 4.40 -2.79 22.64
N LYS A 422 4.35 -4.13 22.77
CA LYS A 422 5.36 -5.02 22.19
C LYS A 422 5.42 -4.90 20.66
N LEU A 423 4.27 -4.88 19.99
CA LEU A 423 4.21 -4.73 18.53
C LEU A 423 4.78 -3.37 18.08
N SER A 424 4.44 -2.31 18.79
CA SER A 424 4.98 -0.95 18.57
C SER A 424 6.49 -0.91 18.70
N ALA A 425 7.04 -1.51 19.76
CA ALA A 425 8.49 -1.57 19.97
C ALA A 425 9.20 -2.28 18.81
N ILE A 426 8.66 -3.42 18.35
CA ILE A 426 9.20 -4.15 17.18
C ILE A 426 9.12 -3.29 15.92
N HIS A 427 8.00 -2.60 15.68
CA HIS A 427 7.84 -1.75 14.50
C HIS A 427 8.80 -0.56 14.51
N LEU A 428 9.02 0.05 15.68
CA LEU A 428 9.88 1.23 15.82
C LEU A 428 11.37 0.90 15.82
N ASP A 429 11.74 -0.33 16.20
CA ASP A 429 13.12 -0.81 16.21
C ASP A 429 13.59 -1.16 14.79
N ARG A 430 14.14 -0.15 14.10
CA ARG A 430 14.65 -0.27 12.73
C ARG A 430 15.86 0.63 12.52
N PRO A 431 16.82 0.23 11.67
CA PRO A 431 18.05 0.99 11.46
C PRO A 431 17.82 2.31 10.72
N VAL A 432 16.82 2.37 9.82
CA VAL A 432 16.52 3.55 9.00
C VAL A 432 15.03 3.84 9.07
N LYS A 433 14.65 5.11 9.28
CA LYS A 433 13.25 5.53 9.30
C LYS A 433 12.62 5.34 7.91
N PRO A 434 11.31 5.06 7.79
CA PRO A 434 10.69 4.80 6.50
C PRO A 434 10.79 5.93 5.49
N LEU A 435 10.67 7.18 5.94
CA LEU A 435 10.78 8.35 5.06
C LEU A 435 12.21 8.48 4.52
N ASP A 436 13.21 8.39 5.38
CA ASP A 436 14.62 8.41 4.98
C ASP A 436 14.96 7.25 4.03
N LEU A 437 14.42 6.06 4.27
CA LEU A 437 14.59 4.90 3.41
C LEU A 437 13.93 5.10 2.03
N ALA A 438 12.73 5.67 2.00
CA ALA A 438 12.02 6.00 0.76
C ALA A 438 12.78 7.03 -0.07
N VAL A 439 13.32 8.07 0.57
CA VAL A 439 14.18 9.07 -0.07
C VAL A 439 15.44 8.42 -0.62
N TYR A 440 16.16 7.65 0.20
CA TYR A 440 17.39 6.98 -0.21
C TYR A 440 17.21 6.17 -1.51
N TRP A 441 16.14 5.35 -1.58
CA TRP A 441 15.88 4.52 -2.75
C TRP A 441 15.39 5.33 -3.96
N THR A 442 14.67 6.43 -3.73
CA THR A 442 14.29 7.35 -4.81
C THR A 442 15.52 8.00 -5.42
N GLU A 443 16.42 8.53 -4.57
CA GLU A 443 17.68 9.10 -5.02
C GLU A 443 18.62 8.03 -5.63
N PHE A 444 18.58 6.79 -5.15
CA PHE A 444 19.34 5.68 -5.74
C PHE A 444 18.96 5.47 -7.20
N VAL A 445 17.65 5.38 -7.48
CA VAL A 445 17.15 5.24 -8.86
C VAL A 445 17.56 6.43 -9.72
N MET A 446 17.50 7.64 -9.16
CA MET A 446 17.95 8.87 -9.82
C MET A 446 19.45 8.84 -10.18
N ARG A 447 20.30 8.47 -9.23
CA ARG A 447 21.76 8.39 -9.41
C ARG A 447 22.19 7.32 -10.41
N HIS A 448 21.50 6.18 -10.41
CA HIS A 448 21.87 5.00 -11.19
C HIS A 448 21.03 4.80 -12.46
N LYS A 449 20.10 5.73 -12.75
CA LYS A 449 19.19 5.69 -13.91
C LYS A 449 18.40 4.37 -13.97
N GLY A 450 17.95 3.89 -12.81
CA GLY A 450 17.24 2.62 -12.65
C GLY A 450 17.84 1.70 -11.59
N ALA A 451 17.41 0.44 -11.59
CA ALA A 451 17.84 -0.58 -10.63
C ALA A 451 17.81 -2.00 -11.24
N SER A 452 18.29 -2.16 -12.48
CA SER A 452 18.21 -3.41 -13.24
C SER A 452 18.86 -4.62 -12.55
N HIS A 453 19.95 -4.41 -11.81
CA HIS A 453 20.65 -5.44 -11.04
C HIS A 453 19.83 -6.02 -9.87
N LEU A 454 18.72 -5.37 -9.47
CA LEU A 454 17.79 -5.88 -8.45
C LEU A 454 16.64 -6.69 -9.05
N ARG A 455 16.55 -6.77 -10.38
CA ARG A 455 15.47 -7.49 -11.07
C ARG A 455 15.81 -8.98 -11.17
N PRO A 456 14.86 -9.88 -10.88
CA PRO A 456 15.08 -11.30 -11.05
C PRO A 456 15.17 -11.70 -12.53
N ALA A 457 15.92 -12.77 -12.82
CA ALA A 457 15.99 -13.35 -14.16
C ALA A 457 14.62 -13.81 -14.69
N ALA A 458 13.66 -14.05 -13.80
CA ALA A 458 12.29 -14.46 -14.12
C ALA A 458 11.59 -13.54 -15.14
N HIS A 459 11.95 -12.26 -15.23
CA HIS A 459 11.41 -11.36 -16.26
C HIS A 459 11.82 -11.72 -17.69
N HIS A 460 12.85 -12.55 -17.86
CA HIS A 460 13.41 -12.94 -19.16
C HIS A 460 13.17 -14.42 -19.49
N LEU A 461 12.51 -15.17 -18.61
CA LEU A 461 12.21 -16.58 -18.81
C LEU A 461 10.85 -16.76 -19.45
N ASN A 462 10.74 -17.68 -20.42
CA ASN A 462 9.44 -18.13 -20.89
C ASN A 462 8.79 -19.11 -19.88
N TRP A 463 7.52 -19.43 -20.09
CA TRP A 463 6.75 -20.29 -19.17
C TRP A 463 7.38 -21.68 -18.95
N ILE A 464 8.01 -22.26 -19.98
CA ILE A 464 8.67 -23.58 -19.89
C ILE A 464 9.90 -23.48 -18.99
N GLN A 465 10.75 -22.48 -19.21
CA GLN A 465 11.98 -22.24 -18.44
C GLN A 465 11.66 -21.89 -16.98
N TYR A 466 10.70 -20.99 -16.77
CA TYR A 466 10.30 -20.54 -15.43
C TYR A 466 9.80 -21.71 -14.56
N HIS A 467 9.08 -22.67 -15.15
CA HIS A 467 8.59 -23.87 -14.46
C HIS A 467 9.52 -25.09 -14.62
N SER A 468 10.67 -24.93 -15.26
CA SER A 468 11.67 -25.99 -15.50
C SER A 468 11.05 -27.29 -16.06
N LEU A 469 10.10 -27.16 -16.98
CA LEU A 469 9.32 -28.31 -17.50
C LEU A 469 10.17 -29.25 -18.34
N ASP A 470 11.23 -28.73 -18.95
CA ASP A 470 12.27 -29.50 -19.63
C ASP A 470 13.02 -30.42 -18.66
N VAL A 471 13.44 -29.89 -17.49
CA VAL A 471 14.09 -30.66 -16.43
C VAL A 471 13.15 -31.70 -15.84
N ILE A 472 11.90 -31.31 -15.54
CA ILE A 472 10.88 -32.25 -15.03
C ILE A 472 10.62 -33.36 -16.05
N GLY A 473 10.47 -33.02 -17.33
CA GLY A 473 10.30 -33.98 -18.41
C GLY A 473 11.48 -34.95 -18.52
N PHE A 474 12.71 -34.44 -18.46
CA PHE A 474 13.93 -35.26 -18.47
C PHE A 474 13.98 -36.23 -17.28
N LEU A 475 13.70 -35.76 -16.06
CA LEU A 475 13.66 -36.60 -14.85
C LEU A 475 12.55 -37.65 -14.94
N ALA A 476 11.38 -37.31 -15.49
CA ALA A 476 10.30 -38.25 -15.71
C ALA A 476 10.69 -39.36 -16.70
N VAL A 477 11.39 -39.03 -17.79
CA VAL A 477 11.92 -40.02 -18.74
C VAL A 477 12.91 -40.97 -18.06
N ILE A 478 13.83 -40.46 -17.23
CA ILE A 478 14.75 -41.31 -16.46
C ILE A 478 13.97 -42.26 -15.55
N LEU A 479 13.01 -41.73 -14.77
CA LEU A 479 12.21 -42.52 -13.84
C LEU A 479 11.41 -43.62 -14.56
N LEU A 480 10.76 -43.29 -15.68
CA LEU A 480 10.00 -44.23 -16.49
C LEU A 480 10.93 -45.31 -17.07
N THR A 481 12.11 -44.93 -17.55
CA THR A 481 13.11 -45.87 -18.10
C THR A 481 13.61 -46.83 -17.03
N VAL A 482 14.01 -46.33 -15.85
CA VAL A 482 14.47 -47.16 -14.73
C VAL A 482 13.36 -48.10 -14.25
N THR A 483 12.13 -47.60 -14.13
CA THR A 483 10.97 -48.41 -13.73
C THR A 483 10.69 -49.50 -14.75
N TRP A 484 10.69 -49.16 -16.05
CA TRP A 484 10.48 -50.12 -17.12
C TRP A 484 11.56 -51.20 -17.16
N LEU A 485 12.84 -50.81 -17.04
CA LEU A 485 13.96 -51.76 -16.96
C LEU A 485 13.84 -52.67 -15.74
N THR A 486 13.54 -52.12 -14.57
CA THR A 486 13.38 -52.88 -13.32
C THR A 486 12.23 -53.88 -13.42
N LEU A 487 11.06 -53.44 -13.90
CA LEU A 487 9.90 -54.31 -14.09
C LEU A 487 10.21 -55.40 -15.12
N SER A 488 10.87 -55.05 -16.23
CA SER A 488 11.26 -56.01 -17.26
C SER A 488 12.25 -57.05 -16.72
N CYS A 489 13.23 -56.64 -15.93
CA CYS A 489 14.17 -57.53 -15.23
C CYS A 489 13.44 -58.43 -14.22
N CYS A 490 12.57 -57.88 -13.38
CA CYS A 490 11.77 -58.64 -12.42
C CYS A 490 10.88 -59.67 -13.10
N LEU A 491 10.18 -59.29 -14.19
CA LEU A 491 9.35 -60.20 -14.98
C LEU A 491 10.18 -61.29 -15.67
N PHE A 492 11.37 -60.94 -16.18
CA PHE A 492 12.29 -61.90 -16.77
C PHE A 492 12.80 -62.91 -15.72
N CYS A 493 13.23 -62.43 -14.55
CA CYS A 493 13.64 -63.27 -13.43
C CYS A 493 12.50 -64.18 -12.96
N ALA A 494 11.28 -63.64 -12.78
CA ALA A 494 10.10 -64.42 -12.42
C ALA A 494 9.78 -65.51 -13.46
N ARG A 495 9.81 -65.18 -14.76
CA ARG A 495 9.62 -66.16 -15.84
C ARG A 495 10.69 -67.25 -15.83
N LYS A 496 11.94 -66.93 -15.52
CA LYS A 496 13.06 -67.88 -15.49
C LYS A 496 13.04 -68.77 -14.23
N CYS A 497 12.69 -68.22 -13.08
CA CYS A 497 12.57 -68.97 -11.82
C CYS A 497 11.30 -69.83 -11.77
N CYS A 498 10.16 -69.35 -12.28
CA CYS A 498 8.89 -70.11 -12.28
C CYS A 498 8.80 -71.16 -13.42
N ARG A 499 9.67 -71.11 -14.45
CA ARG A 499 9.72 -72.16 -15.50
C ARG A 499 10.38 -73.48 -15.08
N ARG A 500 10.95 -73.58 -13.87
CA ARG A 500 11.60 -74.82 -13.37
C ARG A 500 10.69 -75.77 -12.56
N ALA A 501 9.40 -75.48 -12.40
CA ALA A 501 8.44 -76.37 -11.76
C ALA A 501 7.52 -77.07 -12.79
N ARG A 502 8.08 -77.92 -13.65
CA ARG A 502 7.32 -79.04 -14.25
C ARG A 502 7.97 -80.33 -13.75
N PRO A 503 7.28 -81.15 -12.93
CA PRO A 503 7.85 -82.40 -12.44
C PRO A 503 8.11 -83.31 -13.65
N LYS A 504 9.35 -83.81 -13.77
CA LYS A 504 9.67 -84.87 -14.73
C LYS A 504 9.08 -86.19 -14.20
N GLY A 505 8.04 -86.66 -14.88
CA GLY A 505 7.79 -88.06 -15.23
C GLY A 505 7.34 -89.02 -14.12
N LYS A 506 6.28 -89.77 -14.43
CA LYS A 506 6.37 -91.23 -14.52
C LYS A 506 5.55 -91.70 -15.72
N GLN A 507 6.24 -92.32 -16.68
CA GLN A 507 5.64 -93.27 -17.60
C GLN A 507 5.47 -94.58 -16.84
N GLU A 508 4.26 -95.11 -16.82
CA GLU A 508 3.94 -96.54 -16.78
C GLU A 508 2.65 -96.73 -17.59
#